data_AF-A0A2A4LE51-F1
#
_entry.id   AF-A0A2A4LE51-F1
#
_cell.length_a   1.000
_cell.length_b   1.000
_cell.length_c   1.000
_cell.angle_alpha   90.00
_cell.angle_beta   90.00
_cell.angle_gamma   90.00
#
_symmetry.space_group_name_H-M   'P 1'
#
loop_
_entity.id
_entity.type
_entity.pdbx_description
1 polymer ?
#
loop_
_entity_poly.entity_id
_entity_poly.type
_entity_poly.pdbx_seq_one_letter_code
_entity_poly.pdbx_strand_id
1 'polypeptide(L)'
;MASIYIDNWHIVLAALAIFITGALSLLMQLGLAKSIFISATRMIVQLALVTLVLAWVFEQDSVWVVLMLLLLMGGFATYEIRARQKLAFKGLWSLGLGGIPMVGVGIMVLTFTLTTVIGPEPWYAPRYAIPLFGMLLGNSLTAVALALDQITRGAKQRQGEVNDRLALGMSRTEAMLPIVRDAMATGLLPIINSMAAAGVVSIPGMMTGQILAGADPA
;
A
#
# COMPACT_ATOMS: atom_id res chain seq x y z
N MET A 1 -13.95 -23.35 22.13
CA MET A 1 -13.17 -23.16 20.89
C MET A 1 -11.70 -23.24 21.25
N ALA A 2 -10.93 -24.14 20.64
CA ALA A 2 -9.50 -24.24 20.88
C ALA A 2 -8.82 -23.01 20.30
N SER A 3 -8.32 -22.11 21.15
CA SER A 3 -7.47 -21.02 20.70
C SER A 3 -6.19 -21.62 20.11
N ILE A 4 -5.91 -21.31 18.84
CA ILE A 4 -4.66 -21.70 18.19
C ILE A 4 -3.56 -20.91 18.89
N TYR A 5 -2.87 -21.54 19.83
CA TYR A 5 -1.77 -20.91 20.56
C TYR A 5 -0.54 -20.84 19.65
N ILE A 6 -0.25 -19.63 19.16
CA ILE A 6 1.01 -19.36 18.45
C ILE A 6 2.09 -19.20 19.51
N ASP A 7 2.77 -20.29 19.83
CA ASP A 7 3.94 -20.26 20.72
C ASP A 7 5.06 -19.39 20.13
N ASN A 8 5.89 -18.80 20.99
CA ASN A 8 7.02 -17.94 20.62
C ASN A 8 7.99 -18.63 19.67
N TRP A 9 8.13 -19.96 19.78
CA TRP A 9 8.94 -20.76 18.87
C TRP A 9 8.46 -20.70 17.41
N HIS A 10 7.14 -20.67 17.18
CA HIS A 10 6.58 -20.54 15.83
C HIS A 10 6.89 -19.18 15.20
N ILE A 11 6.92 -18.13 16.02
CA ILE A 11 7.29 -16.77 15.58
C ILE A 11 8.78 -16.74 15.21
N VAL A 12 9.64 -17.38 16.00
CA VAL A 12 11.08 -17.49 15.70
C VAL A 12 11.31 -18.26 14.39
N LEU A 13 10.61 -19.38 14.19
CA LEU A 13 10.67 -20.14 12.94
C LEU A 13 10.20 -19.31 11.73
N ALA A 14 9.10 -18.55 11.87
CA ALA A 14 8.64 -17.67 10.80
C ALA A 14 9.64 -16.53 10.51
N ALA A 15 10.24 -15.94 11.55
CA ALA A 15 11.25 -14.90 11.42
C ALA A 15 12.52 -15.41 10.71
N LEU A 16 12.87 -16.69 10.90
CA LEU A 16 13.99 -17.33 10.20
C LEU A 16 13.87 -17.24 8.67
N ALA A 17 12.65 -17.27 8.12
CA ALA A 17 12.42 -17.11 6.68
C ALA A 17 12.95 -15.75 6.17
N ILE A 18 12.80 -14.68 6.95
CA ILE A 18 13.32 -13.34 6.62
C ILE A 18 14.85 -13.37 6.57
N PHE A 19 15.48 -14.06 7.53
CA PHE A 19 16.94 -14.22 7.54
C PHE A 19 17.44 -15.04 6.35
N ILE A 20 16.74 -16.10 5.95
CA ILE A 20 17.06 -16.89 4.75
C ILE A 20 17.00 -16.00 3.50
N THR A 21 15.93 -15.22 3.33
CA THR A 21 15.82 -14.28 2.19
C THR A 21 16.96 -13.25 2.21
N GLY A 22 17.32 -12.73 3.38
CA GLY A 22 18.47 -11.83 3.55
C GLY A 22 19.80 -12.48 3.17
N ALA A 23 20.04 -13.72 3.61
CA ALA A 23 21.24 -14.48 3.30
C ALA A 23 21.35 -14.79 1.80
N LEU A 24 20.25 -15.23 1.16
CA LEU A 24 20.20 -15.41 -0.29
C LEU A 24 20.47 -14.10 -1.04
N SER A 25 19.95 -12.97 -0.54
CA SER A 25 20.25 -11.66 -1.12
C SER A 25 21.73 -11.29 -1.07
N LEU A 26 22.44 -11.67 -0.01
CA LEU A 26 23.90 -11.49 0.11
C LEU A 26 24.66 -12.43 -0.82
N LEU A 27 24.30 -13.71 -0.84
CA LEU A 27 24.91 -14.73 -1.70
C LEU A 27 24.78 -14.36 -3.18
N MET A 28 23.61 -13.86 -3.58
CA MET A 28 23.33 -13.43 -4.95
C MET A 28 23.72 -11.97 -5.23
N GLN A 29 24.37 -11.29 -4.28
CA GLN A 29 24.84 -9.89 -4.40
C GLN A 29 23.76 -8.88 -4.85
N LEU A 30 22.50 -9.11 -4.45
CA LEU A 30 21.35 -8.30 -4.89
C LEU A 30 21.30 -6.91 -4.23
N GLY A 31 22.10 -6.68 -3.17
CA GLY A 31 22.12 -5.41 -2.44
C GLY A 31 20.85 -5.10 -1.63
N LEU A 32 19.95 -6.07 -1.43
CA LEU A 32 18.66 -5.89 -0.77
C LEU A 32 18.69 -6.20 0.73
N ALA A 33 19.71 -6.90 1.23
CA ALA A 33 19.78 -7.37 2.62
C ALA A 33 19.53 -6.26 3.66
N LYS A 34 20.19 -5.10 3.51
CA LYS A 34 19.98 -3.94 4.39
C LYS A 34 18.54 -3.41 4.32
N SER A 35 17.97 -3.34 3.11
CA SER A 35 16.59 -2.88 2.90
C SER A 35 15.56 -3.82 3.52
N ILE A 36 15.76 -5.14 3.35
CA ILE A 36 14.91 -6.17 3.94
C ILE A 36 14.95 -6.08 5.46
N PHE A 37 16.14 -6.03 6.06
CA PHE A 37 16.29 -5.97 7.51
C PHE A 37 15.66 -4.71 8.13
N ILE A 38 15.91 -3.53 7.55
CA ILE A 38 15.31 -2.28 8.01
C ILE A 38 13.78 -2.33 7.87
N SER A 39 13.27 -2.82 6.73
CA SER A 39 11.83 -2.91 6.49
C SER A 39 11.15 -3.88 7.44
N ALA A 40 11.74 -5.05 7.68
CA ALA A 40 11.22 -6.05 8.61
C ALA A 40 11.20 -5.53 10.05
N THR A 41 12.29 -4.90 10.50
CA THR A 41 12.36 -4.31 11.84
C THR A 41 11.31 -3.22 12.02
N ARG A 42 11.19 -2.32 11.02
CA ARG A 42 10.19 -1.24 11.04
C ARG A 42 8.77 -1.80 11.06
N MET A 43 8.48 -2.85 10.30
CA MET A 43 7.19 -3.54 10.29
C MET A 43 6.83 -4.11 11.68
N ILE A 44 7.76 -4.81 12.33
CA ILE A 44 7.54 -5.38 13.67
C ILE A 44 7.19 -4.27 14.67
N VAL A 45 7.98 -3.20 14.70
CA VAL A 45 7.75 -2.05 15.58
C VAL A 45 6.41 -1.38 15.28
N GLN A 46 6.10 -1.15 14.00
CA GLN A 46 4.85 -0.53 13.58
C GLN A 46 3.63 -1.35 13.97
N LEU A 47 3.66 -2.67 13.75
CA LEU A 47 2.54 -3.54 14.11
C LEU A 47 2.33 -3.58 15.62
N ALA A 48 3.40 -3.69 16.41
CA ALA A 48 3.30 -3.66 17.87
C ALA A 48 2.71 -2.33 18.39
N LEU A 49 3.14 -1.20 17.82
CA LEU A 49 2.60 0.11 18.17
C LEU A 49 1.13 0.25 17.76
N VAL A 50 0.77 -0.21 16.57
CA VAL A 50 -0.62 -0.16 16.07
C VAL A 50 -1.56 -0.94 16.98
N THR A 51 -1.16 -2.11 17.48
CA THR A 51 -1.98 -2.88 18.43
C THR A 51 -2.28 -2.08 19.71
N LEU A 52 -1.29 -1.36 20.24
CA LEU A 52 -1.47 -0.50 21.43
C LEU A 52 -2.35 0.71 21.14
N VAL A 53 -2.12 1.39 20.01
CA VAL A 53 -2.86 2.59 19.62
C VAL A 53 -4.32 2.27 19.33
N LEU A 54 -4.61 1.18 18.63
CA LEU A 54 -5.99 0.85 18.24
C LEU A 54 -6.90 0.56 19.44
N ALA A 55 -6.37 -0.09 20.49
CA ALA A 55 -7.14 -0.32 21.72
C ALA A 55 -7.64 1.00 22.32
N TRP A 56 -6.74 1.98 22.45
CA TRP A 56 -7.08 3.32 22.93
C TRP A 56 -8.04 4.06 21.99
N VAL A 57 -7.79 4.02 20.67
CA VAL A 57 -8.64 4.71 19.68
C VAL A 57 -10.08 4.18 19.70
N PHE A 58 -10.26 2.87 19.91
CA PHE A 58 -11.59 2.25 19.94
C PHE A 58 -12.40 2.61 21.19
N GLU A 59 -11.76 3.07 22.27
CA GLU A 59 -12.45 3.52 23.49
C GLU A 59 -12.91 4.99 23.42
N GLN A 60 -12.26 5.83 22.60
CA GLN A 60 -12.52 7.27 22.58
C GLN A 60 -13.81 7.67 21.82
N ASP A 61 -14.36 6.78 20.99
CA ASP A 61 -15.54 6.99 20.13
C ASP A 61 -15.66 8.39 19.49
N SER A 62 -14.53 8.95 19.06
CA SER A 62 -14.42 10.34 18.61
C SER A 62 -14.02 10.44 17.15
N VAL A 63 -14.86 11.12 16.35
CA VAL A 63 -14.60 11.46 14.93
C VAL A 63 -13.22 12.07 14.75
N TRP A 64 -12.83 12.99 15.64
CA TRP A 64 -11.59 13.74 15.51
C TRP A 64 -10.35 12.85 15.66
N VAL A 65 -10.42 11.85 16.55
CA VAL A 65 -9.34 10.88 16.72
C VAL A 65 -9.21 10.01 15.48
N VAL A 66 -10.33 9.55 14.91
CA VAL A 66 -10.34 8.79 13.65
C VAL A 66 -9.76 9.63 12.51
N LEU A 67 -10.26 10.85 12.29
CA LEU A 67 -9.78 11.73 11.23
C LEU A 67 -8.29 12.04 11.37
N MET A 68 -7.81 12.32 12.59
CA MET A 68 -6.39 12.53 12.85
C MET A 68 -5.56 11.31 12.43
N LEU A 69 -6.01 10.10 12.78
CA LEU A 69 -5.30 8.88 12.42
C LEU A 69 -5.33 8.63 10.90
N LEU A 70 -6.47 8.85 10.24
CA LEU A 70 -6.56 8.74 8.78
C LEU A 70 -5.63 9.74 8.07
N LEU A 71 -5.55 10.99 8.55
CA LEU A 71 -4.61 11.98 8.03
C LEU A 71 -3.16 11.55 8.22
N LEU A 72 -2.82 11.02 9.40
CA LEU A 72 -1.49 10.50 9.70
C LEU A 72 -1.14 9.33 8.77
N MET A 73 -2.05 8.36 8.60
CA MET A 73 -1.87 7.24 7.67
C MET A 73 -1.69 7.71 6.23
N GLY A 74 -2.50 8.66 5.76
CA GLY A 74 -2.38 9.26 4.43
C GLY A 74 -1.05 10.00 4.22
N GLY A 75 -0.58 10.71 5.25
CA GLY A 75 0.72 11.37 5.27
C GLY A 75 1.87 10.37 5.15
N PHE A 76 1.86 9.31 5.96
CA PHE A 76 2.87 8.24 5.90
C PHE A 76 2.87 7.51 4.56
N ALA A 77 1.69 7.20 4.01
CA ALA A 77 1.58 6.56 2.70
C ALA A 77 2.14 7.47 1.59
N THR A 78 1.84 8.77 1.63
CA THR A 78 2.39 9.76 0.69
C THR A 78 3.91 9.86 0.80
N TYR A 79 4.45 9.86 2.01
CA TYR A 79 5.90 9.84 2.24
C TYR A 79 6.54 8.58 1.64
N GLU A 80 5.93 7.41 1.82
CA GLU A 80 6.43 6.14 1.31
C GLU A 80 6.43 6.06 -0.23
N ILE A 81 5.44 6.65 -0.92
CA ILE A 81 5.48 6.76 -2.39
C ILE A 81 6.77 7.45 -2.83
N ARG A 82 7.10 8.59 -2.20
CA ARG A 82 8.29 9.37 -2.52
C ARG A 82 9.57 8.60 -2.17
N ALA A 83 9.62 7.96 -1.01
CA ALA A 83 10.80 7.22 -0.55
C ALA A 83 11.15 6.03 -1.47
N ARG A 84 10.16 5.47 -2.18
CA ARG A 84 10.35 4.33 -3.09
C ARG A 84 10.84 4.72 -4.49
N GLN A 85 10.78 5.99 -4.86
CA GLN A 85 11.21 6.46 -6.18
C GLN A 85 12.72 6.65 -6.25
N LYS A 86 13.39 5.95 -7.17
CA LYS A 86 14.83 6.17 -7.44
C LYS A 86 15.10 7.52 -8.08
N LEU A 87 14.17 7.99 -8.92
CA LEU A 87 14.22 9.28 -9.62
C LEU A 87 13.01 10.12 -9.20
N ALA A 88 12.98 10.53 -7.93
CA ALA A 88 11.86 11.29 -7.41
C ALA A 88 11.74 12.67 -8.08
N PHE A 89 10.52 13.08 -8.39
CA PHE A 89 10.22 14.45 -8.79
C PHE A 89 10.65 15.43 -7.68
N LYS A 90 11.09 16.64 -8.03
CA LYS A 90 11.50 17.64 -7.04
C LYS A 90 10.29 18.45 -6.55
N GLY A 91 10.33 18.87 -5.28
CA GLY A 91 9.35 19.78 -4.68
C GLY A 91 7.94 19.19 -4.52
N LEU A 92 6.92 20.05 -4.61
CA LEU A 92 5.51 19.72 -4.41
C LEU A 92 4.97 18.65 -5.38
N TRP A 93 5.58 18.51 -6.56
CA TRP A 93 5.22 17.49 -7.55
C TRP A 93 5.47 16.06 -7.05
N SER A 94 6.42 15.85 -6.13
CA SER A 94 6.64 14.54 -5.49
C SER A 94 5.47 14.09 -4.64
N LEU A 95 4.74 15.03 -4.04
CA LEU A 95 3.57 14.78 -3.19
C LEU A 95 2.27 14.80 -4.02
N GLY A 96 2.20 15.70 -5.00
CA GLY A 96 0.99 15.97 -5.78
C GLY A 96 0.66 14.96 -6.89
N LEU A 97 1.65 14.27 -7.47
CA LEU A 97 1.39 13.35 -8.59
C LEU A 97 0.89 11.96 -8.16
N GLY A 98 1.03 11.61 -6.88
CA GLY A 98 0.67 10.28 -6.39
C GLY A 98 -0.04 10.31 -5.04
N GLY A 99 0.57 10.93 -4.03
CA GLY A 99 0.07 10.90 -2.66
C GLY A 99 -1.27 11.60 -2.46
N ILE A 100 -1.38 12.86 -2.92
CA ILE A 100 -2.62 13.64 -2.78
C ILE A 100 -3.80 12.96 -3.51
N PRO A 101 -3.67 12.56 -4.80
CA PRO A 101 -4.73 11.84 -5.49
C PRO A 101 -5.09 10.51 -4.81
N MET A 102 -4.09 9.74 -4.36
CA MET A 102 -4.32 8.47 -3.65
C MET A 102 -5.13 8.67 -2.37
N VAL A 103 -4.74 9.63 -1.52
CA VAL A 103 -5.44 9.91 -0.27
C VAL A 103 -6.84 10.46 -0.54
N GLY A 104 -6.99 11.36 -1.52
CA GLY A 104 -8.28 11.92 -1.90
C GLY A 104 -9.26 10.86 -2.39
N VAL A 105 -8.85 10.00 -3.32
CA VAL A 105 -9.66 8.86 -3.79
C VAL A 105 -9.93 7.88 -2.64
N GLY A 106 -8.93 7.61 -1.81
CA GLY A 106 -9.08 6.73 -0.64
C GLY A 106 -10.16 7.22 0.32
N ILE A 107 -10.18 8.53 0.64
CA ILE A 107 -11.20 9.14 1.51
C ILE A 107 -12.58 9.09 0.83
N MET A 108 -12.64 9.39 -0.48
CA MET A 108 -13.90 9.33 -1.23
C MET A 108 -14.50 7.93 -1.20
N VAL A 109 -13.71 6.91 -1.54
CA VAL A 109 -14.14 5.50 -1.53
C VAL A 109 -14.49 5.05 -0.12
N LEU A 110 -13.67 5.38 0.88
CA LEU A 110 -13.95 5.05 2.28
C LEU A 110 -15.30 5.63 2.73
N THR A 111 -15.53 6.91 2.46
CA THR A 111 -16.77 7.58 2.85
C THR A 111 -17.97 6.90 2.20
N PHE A 112 -17.91 6.65 0.88
CA PHE A 112 -18.95 5.91 0.17
C PHE A 112 -19.21 4.52 0.75
N THR A 113 -18.16 3.75 1.04
CA THR A 113 -18.28 2.39 1.61
C THR A 113 -18.92 2.44 3.00
N LEU A 114 -18.50 3.37 3.86
CA LEU A 114 -19.03 3.49 5.21
C LEU A 114 -20.49 3.98 5.21
N THR A 115 -20.86 4.94 4.36
CA THR A 115 -22.23 5.49 4.37
C THR A 115 -23.24 4.66 3.59
N THR A 116 -22.82 3.95 2.54
CA THR A 116 -23.76 3.33 1.58
C THR A 116 -23.69 1.81 1.56
N VAL A 117 -22.51 1.21 1.82
CA VAL A 117 -22.32 -0.25 1.70
C VAL A 117 -22.43 -0.95 3.05
N ILE A 118 -21.68 -0.47 4.05
CA ILE A 118 -21.60 -1.12 5.37
C ILE A 118 -22.60 -0.50 6.35
N GLY A 119 -22.70 0.84 6.38
CA GLY A 119 -23.61 1.57 7.26
C GLY A 119 -23.41 1.29 8.75
N PRO A 120 -22.17 1.32 9.31
CA PRO A 120 -22.00 1.14 10.75
C PRO A 120 -22.60 2.33 11.50
N GLU A 121 -23.05 2.11 12.73
CA GLU A 121 -23.44 3.19 13.65
C GLU A 121 -22.39 3.33 14.77
N PRO A 122 -21.73 4.50 14.91
CA PRO A 122 -21.76 5.66 14.02
C PRO A 122 -21.04 5.41 12.67
N TRP A 123 -21.36 6.22 11.64
CA TRP A 123 -20.83 6.01 10.28
C TRP A 123 -19.28 5.99 10.19
N TYR A 124 -18.61 6.64 11.13
CA TYR A 124 -17.15 6.73 11.22
C TYR A 124 -16.53 5.66 12.15
N ALA A 125 -17.29 4.64 12.53
CA ALA A 125 -16.89 3.62 13.50
C ALA A 125 -15.42 3.18 13.28
N PRO A 126 -14.52 3.43 14.27
CA PRO A 126 -13.07 3.25 14.10
C PRO A 126 -12.67 1.84 13.62
N ARG A 127 -13.43 0.82 14.07
CA ARG A 127 -13.24 -0.60 13.74
C ARG A 127 -13.40 -0.90 12.25
N TYR A 128 -14.16 -0.07 11.53
CA TYR A 128 -14.35 -0.18 10.08
C TYR A 128 -13.47 0.81 9.33
N ALA A 129 -13.50 2.09 9.75
CA ALA A 129 -12.84 3.16 9.03
C ALA A 129 -11.33 2.95 8.91
N ILE A 130 -10.66 2.58 10.00
CA ILE A 130 -9.19 2.48 10.05
C ILE A 130 -8.67 1.30 9.21
N PRO A 131 -9.18 0.06 9.36
CA PRO A 131 -8.72 -1.05 8.54
C PRO A 131 -9.04 -0.90 7.05
N LEU A 132 -10.25 -0.42 6.71
CA LEU A 132 -10.63 -0.20 5.31
C LEU A 132 -9.73 0.83 4.65
N PHE A 133 -9.48 1.96 5.32
CA PHE A 133 -8.58 2.97 4.79
C PHE A 133 -7.14 2.45 4.68
N GLY A 134 -6.65 1.71 5.69
CA GLY A 134 -5.35 1.07 5.64
C GLY A 134 -5.18 0.13 4.45
N MET A 135 -6.19 -0.68 4.12
CA MET A 135 -6.17 -1.55 2.94
C MET A 135 -6.21 -0.77 1.63
N LEU A 136 -7.06 0.27 1.53
CA LEU A 136 -7.12 1.15 0.36
C LEU A 136 -5.75 1.79 0.10
N LEU A 137 -5.16 2.41 1.13
CA LEU A 137 -3.84 3.02 1.02
C LEU A 137 -2.75 1.99 0.70
N GLY A 138 -2.75 0.81 1.33
CA GLY A 138 -1.74 -0.22 1.11
C GLY A 138 -1.71 -0.74 -0.34
N ASN A 139 -2.89 -1.03 -0.90
CA ASN A 139 -3.00 -1.48 -2.29
C ASN A 139 -2.65 -0.36 -3.28
N SER A 140 -3.16 0.85 -3.06
CA SER A 140 -2.86 1.99 -3.93
C SER A 140 -1.41 2.45 -3.85
N LEU A 141 -0.78 2.39 -2.67
CA LEU A 141 0.62 2.74 -2.45
C LEU A 141 1.53 1.96 -3.40
N THR A 142 1.32 0.65 -3.49
CA THR A 142 2.13 -0.24 -4.34
C THR A 142 1.93 0.10 -5.82
N ALA A 143 0.67 0.25 -6.26
CA ALA A 143 0.34 0.58 -7.65
C ALA A 143 0.92 1.94 -8.08
N VAL A 144 0.73 2.98 -7.25
CA VAL A 144 1.21 4.33 -7.53
C VAL A 144 2.74 4.40 -7.49
N ALA A 145 3.39 3.74 -6.53
CA ALA A 145 4.85 3.70 -6.47
C ALA A 145 5.45 3.06 -7.73
N LEU A 146 4.90 1.92 -8.18
CA LEU A 146 5.36 1.24 -9.39
C LEU A 146 5.10 2.07 -10.65
N ALA A 147 3.92 2.67 -10.79
CA ALA A 147 3.60 3.51 -11.94
C ALA A 147 4.51 4.73 -12.02
N LEU A 148 4.73 5.45 -10.91
CA LEU A 148 5.60 6.64 -10.92
C LEU A 148 7.07 6.31 -11.15
N ASP A 149 7.56 5.22 -10.57
CA ASP A 149 8.90 4.71 -10.81
C ASP A 149 9.08 4.30 -12.29
N GLN A 150 8.06 3.70 -12.91
CA GLN A 150 8.09 3.36 -14.34
C GLN A 150 7.99 4.59 -15.25
N ILE A 151 7.16 5.59 -14.90
CA ILE A 151 7.09 6.86 -15.64
C ILE A 151 8.46 7.55 -15.62
N THR A 152 9.07 7.69 -14.45
CA THR A 152 10.34 8.42 -14.29
C THR A 152 11.51 7.71 -14.96
N ARG A 153 11.60 6.38 -14.83
CA ARG A 153 12.58 5.58 -15.56
C ARG A 153 12.35 5.60 -17.06
N GLY A 154 11.11 5.40 -17.51
CA GLY A 154 10.76 5.40 -18.92
C GLY A 154 11.03 6.75 -19.59
N ALA A 155 10.72 7.86 -18.92
CA ALA A 155 11.04 9.21 -19.39
C ALA A 155 12.55 9.43 -19.54
N LYS A 156 13.35 8.94 -18.59
CA LYS A 156 14.81 9.06 -18.65
C LYS A 156 15.41 8.18 -19.75
N GLN A 157 14.91 6.96 -19.92
CA GLN A 157 15.43 6.01 -20.91
C GLN A 157 15.02 6.38 -22.34
N ARG A 158 13.78 6.84 -22.56
CA ARG A 158 13.24 7.21 -23.88
C ARG A 158 13.25 8.73 -24.12
N GLN A 159 14.16 9.46 -23.48
CA GLN A 159 14.21 10.92 -23.57
C GLN A 159 14.39 11.40 -25.03
N GLY A 160 15.19 10.68 -25.83
CA GLY A 160 15.37 10.96 -27.25
C GLY A 160 14.05 10.87 -28.02
N GLU A 161 13.34 9.75 -27.90
CA GLU A 161 12.03 9.55 -28.55
C GLU A 161 11.00 10.64 -28.18
N VAL A 162 10.99 11.05 -26.91
CA VAL A 162 10.09 12.11 -26.44
C VAL A 162 10.44 13.44 -27.10
N ASN A 163 11.73 13.78 -27.18
CA ASN A 163 12.19 15.01 -27.83
C ASN A 163 11.91 15.00 -29.34
N ASP A 164 12.09 13.86 -30.01
CA ASP A 164 11.79 13.72 -31.43
C ASP A 164 10.30 13.93 -31.72
N ARG A 165 9.42 13.33 -30.91
CA ARG A 165 7.96 13.55 -31.00
C ARG A 165 7.58 15.01 -30.78
N LEU A 166 8.18 15.68 -29.80
CA LEU A 166 7.97 17.10 -29.56
C LEU A 166 8.47 17.97 -30.73
N ALA A 167 9.61 17.62 -31.33
CA ALA A 167 10.16 18.32 -32.49
C ALA A 167 9.27 18.17 -33.74
N LEU A 168 8.56 17.05 -33.86
CA LEU A 168 7.53 16.82 -34.89
C LEU A 168 6.20 17.56 -34.60
N GLY A 169 6.14 18.37 -33.53
CA GLY A 169 4.97 19.18 -33.18
C GLY A 169 3.91 18.46 -32.34
N MET A 170 4.20 17.25 -31.85
CA MET A 170 3.28 16.56 -30.95
C MET A 170 3.19 17.26 -29.59
N SER A 171 2.03 17.18 -28.95
CA SER A 171 1.83 17.69 -27.60
C SER A 171 2.60 16.87 -26.56
N ARG A 172 2.86 17.46 -25.38
CA ARG A 172 3.53 16.77 -24.26
C ARG A 172 2.83 15.48 -23.85
N THR A 173 1.50 15.47 -23.91
CA THR A 173 0.67 14.30 -23.59
C THR A 173 0.84 13.20 -24.62
N GLU A 174 0.86 13.52 -25.90
CA GLU A 174 1.08 12.53 -26.98
C GLU A 174 2.48 11.96 -26.95
N ALA A 175 3.50 12.82 -26.76
CA ALA A 175 4.89 12.40 -26.71
C ALA A 175 5.16 11.41 -25.57
N MET A 176 4.52 11.62 -24.41
CA MET A 176 4.65 10.77 -23.21
C MET A 176 3.70 9.56 -23.18
N LEU A 177 2.67 9.53 -24.02
CA LEU A 177 1.60 8.54 -23.95
C LEU A 177 2.08 7.07 -23.92
N PRO A 178 3.06 6.65 -24.73
CA PRO A 178 3.55 5.27 -24.67
C PRO A 178 4.21 4.92 -23.32
N ILE A 179 4.97 5.86 -22.74
CA ILE A 179 5.59 5.67 -21.42
C ILE A 179 4.52 5.58 -20.33
N VAL A 180 3.49 6.43 -20.40
CA VAL A 180 2.37 6.42 -19.46
C VAL A 180 1.60 5.10 -19.57
N ARG A 181 1.33 4.60 -20.78
CA ARG A 181 0.64 3.30 -20.98
C ARG A 181 1.40 2.14 -20.35
N ASP A 182 2.72 2.05 -20.60
CA ASP A 182 3.57 1.00 -20.01
C ASP A 182 3.59 1.08 -18.48
N ALA A 183 3.65 2.30 -17.94
CA ALA A 183 3.63 2.53 -16.51
C ALA A 183 2.30 2.19 -15.85
N MET A 184 1.18 2.55 -16.48
CA MET A 184 -0.15 2.19 -15.99
C MET A 184 -0.37 0.69 -16.01
N ALA A 185 0.06 -0.01 -17.07
CA ALA A 185 0.02 -1.47 -17.13
C ALA A 185 0.83 -2.10 -15.99
N THR A 186 2.05 -1.59 -15.75
CA THR A 186 2.92 -2.06 -14.66
C THR A 186 2.31 -1.82 -13.28
N GLY A 187 1.75 -0.63 -13.04
CA GLY A 187 1.16 -0.26 -11.76
C GLY A 187 -0.15 -0.97 -11.45
N LEU A 188 -0.96 -1.30 -12.47
CA LEU A 188 -2.24 -1.98 -12.31
C LEU A 188 -2.13 -3.50 -12.25
N LEU A 189 -1.03 -4.08 -12.74
CA LEU A 189 -0.83 -5.53 -12.77
C LEU A 189 -1.04 -6.21 -11.40
N PRO A 190 -0.56 -5.68 -10.25
CA PRO A 190 -0.81 -6.30 -8.94
C PRO A 190 -2.31 -6.35 -8.59
N ILE A 191 -3.07 -5.30 -8.92
CA ILE A 191 -4.50 -5.22 -8.63
C ILE A 191 -5.26 -6.21 -9.51
N ILE A 192 -4.92 -6.29 -10.80
CA ILE A 192 -5.51 -7.27 -11.74
C ILE A 192 -5.24 -8.69 -11.26
N ASN A 193 -4.01 -9.01 -10.85
CA ASN A 193 -3.66 -10.32 -10.34
C ASN A 193 -4.40 -10.63 -9.03
N SER A 194 -4.53 -9.66 -8.13
CA SER A 194 -5.30 -9.83 -6.89
C SER A 194 -6.77 -10.11 -7.17
N MET A 195 -7.38 -9.46 -8.16
CA MET A 195 -8.77 -9.72 -8.56
C MET A 195 -8.93 -11.10 -9.19
N ALA A 196 -8.00 -11.51 -10.07
CA ALA A 196 -8.05 -12.82 -10.71
C ALA A 196 -7.84 -13.98 -9.72
N ALA A 197 -7.05 -13.76 -8.66
CA ALA A 197 -6.75 -14.74 -7.62
C ALA A 197 -7.78 -14.75 -6.48
N ALA A 198 -8.63 -13.73 -6.36
CA ALA A 198 -9.58 -13.59 -5.25
C ALA A 198 -10.59 -14.75 -5.24
N GLY A 199 -10.73 -15.42 -4.10
CA GLY A 199 -11.68 -16.52 -3.90
C GLY A 199 -11.25 -17.87 -4.47
N VAL A 200 -10.28 -17.93 -5.40
CA VAL A 200 -9.76 -19.19 -5.96
C VAL A 200 -8.39 -19.55 -5.39
N VAL A 201 -7.48 -18.59 -5.36
CA VAL A 201 -6.08 -18.79 -4.89
C VAL A 201 -5.83 -18.06 -3.57
N SER A 202 -6.47 -16.92 -3.37
CA SER A 202 -6.31 -16.10 -2.18
C SER A 202 -7.66 -15.81 -1.53
N ILE A 203 -7.74 -16.04 -0.22
CA ILE A 203 -8.85 -15.58 0.61
C ILE A 203 -8.43 -14.24 1.22
N PRO A 204 -9.24 -13.18 1.10
CA PRO A 204 -8.93 -11.89 1.71
C PRO A 204 -8.57 -12.02 3.21
N GLY A 205 -7.61 -11.23 3.68
CA GLY A 205 -7.07 -11.37 5.04
C GLY A 205 -8.11 -11.21 6.15
N MET A 206 -9.07 -10.28 5.99
CA MET A 206 -10.17 -10.11 6.96
C MET A 206 -11.07 -11.35 7.01
N MET A 207 -11.44 -11.91 5.86
CA MET A 207 -12.25 -13.12 5.78
C MET A 207 -11.51 -14.32 6.37
N THR A 208 -10.22 -14.47 6.07
CA THR A 208 -9.36 -15.49 6.69
C THR A 208 -9.34 -15.32 8.21
N GLY A 209 -9.18 -14.09 8.71
CA GLY A 209 -9.21 -13.79 10.14
C GLY A 209 -10.54 -14.15 10.80
N GLN A 210 -11.66 -13.84 10.15
CA GLN A 210 -13.01 -14.19 10.63
C GLN A 210 -13.21 -15.71 10.67
N ILE A 211 -12.79 -16.44 9.63
CA ILE A 211 -12.86 -17.90 9.59
C ILE A 211 -12.01 -18.51 10.71
N LEU A 212 -10.77 -18.04 10.90
CA LEU A 212 -9.89 -18.50 11.99
C LEU A 212 -10.44 -18.14 13.39
N ALA A 213 -11.20 -17.05 13.49
CA ALA A 213 -11.91 -16.67 14.72
C ALA A 213 -13.19 -17.49 14.94
N GLY A 214 -13.56 -18.39 14.02
CA GLY A 214 -14.74 -19.23 14.11
C GLY A 214 -16.05 -18.53 13.73
N ALA A 215 -15.98 -17.41 12.98
CA ALA A 215 -17.17 -16.81 12.40
C ALA A 215 -17.78 -17.75 11.36
N ASP A 216 -19.12 -17.84 11.34
CA ASP A 216 -19.84 -18.60 10.32
C ASP A 216 -19.63 -17.94 8.95
N PRO A 217 -19.13 -18.68 7.94
CA PRO A 217 -18.98 -18.14 6.59
C PRO A 217 -20.32 -18.02 5.82
N ALA A 218 -21.42 -18.56 6.34
CA ALA A 218 -22.75 -18.53 5.72
C ALA A 218 -23.63 -17.34 6.15
#